data_AF-A0A154PFE0-F1
#
_entry.id   AF-A0A154PFE0-F1
#
_cell.length_a   1.000
_cell.length_b   1.000
_cell.length_c   1.000
_cell.angle_alpha   90.00
_cell.angle_beta   90.00
_cell.angle_gamma   90.00
#
_symmetry.space_group_name_H-M   'P 1'
#
loop_
_entity.id
_entity.type
_entity.pdbx_description
1 polymer ?
#
loop_
_entity_poly.entity_id
_entity_poly.type
_entity_poly.pdbx_seq_one_letter_code
_entity_poly.pdbx_strand_id
1 'polypeptide(L)'
;MGGKWSGMDPSEVEVPELKTLLDRDPYLKPYENEFRKRYALFKDYIEKLEGGDGNIDKFSRGYEKYGIHVNKDNSVVAREWAPGAQELFLAGDFSKYK
;
A
#
# COMPACT_ATOMS: atom_id res chain seq x y z
N MET A 1 9.63 4.27 -11.57
CA MET A 1 8.62 4.71 -10.58
C MET A 1 7.98 5.96 -11.13
N GLY A 2 6.72 5.87 -11.53
CA GLY A 2 5.93 6.97 -12.06
C GLY A 2 4.54 6.43 -12.36
N GLY A 3 3.51 7.21 -12.07
CA GLY A 3 2.14 6.95 -12.47
C GLY A 3 1.58 8.17 -13.19
N LYS A 4 0.27 8.17 -13.45
CA LYS A 4 -0.41 9.25 -14.15
C LYS A 4 -0.17 10.61 -13.49
N TRP A 5 -0.21 10.66 -12.16
CA TRP A 5 -0.16 11.91 -11.40
C TRP A 5 1.28 12.41 -11.20
N SER A 6 2.21 11.53 -10.85
CA SER A 6 3.63 11.93 -10.66
C SER A 6 4.37 12.28 -11.97
N GLY A 7 3.75 12.01 -13.13
CA GLY A 7 4.22 12.48 -14.43
C GLY A 7 3.74 13.89 -14.80
N MET A 8 2.78 14.46 -14.08
CA MET A 8 2.26 15.82 -14.34
C MET A 8 3.20 16.90 -13.82
N ASP A 9 3.06 18.12 -14.34
CA ASP A 9 3.67 19.28 -13.69
C ASP A 9 3.07 19.43 -12.27
N PRO A 10 3.88 19.56 -11.22
CA PRO A 10 3.36 19.64 -9.85
C PRO A 10 2.33 20.75 -9.66
N SER A 11 2.44 21.87 -10.36
CA SER A 11 1.49 23.00 -10.25
C SER A 11 0.06 22.62 -10.66
N GLU A 12 -0.10 21.61 -11.52
CA GLU A 12 -1.39 21.06 -11.96
C GLU A 12 -2.00 20.08 -10.94
N VAL A 13 -1.21 19.64 -9.95
CA VAL A 13 -1.68 18.70 -8.93
C VAL A 13 -2.37 19.47 -7.81
N GLU A 14 -3.69 19.43 -7.80
CA GLU A 14 -4.48 19.97 -6.69
C GLU A 14 -4.29 19.12 -5.43
N VAL A 15 -3.93 19.80 -4.34
CA VAL A 15 -3.74 19.26 -2.99
C VAL A 15 -4.82 19.85 -2.08
N PRO A 16 -5.69 19.04 -1.46
CA PRO A 16 -6.70 19.51 -0.53
C PRO A 16 -6.10 20.34 0.59
N GLU A 17 -6.76 21.46 0.92
CA GLU A 17 -6.41 22.32 2.06
C GLU A 17 -4.97 22.89 2.08
N LEU A 18 -4.24 22.80 0.96
CA LEU A 18 -2.86 23.28 0.90
C LEU A 18 -2.75 24.77 1.23
N LYS A 19 -3.68 25.59 0.73
CA LYS A 19 -3.73 27.02 1.06
C LYS A 19 -3.86 27.24 2.56
N THR A 20 -4.79 26.55 3.23
CA THR A 20 -5.00 26.64 4.68
C THR A 20 -3.73 26.27 5.44
N LEU A 21 -3.01 25.24 5.01
CA LEU A 21 -1.73 24.83 5.60
C LEU A 21 -0.67 25.93 5.46
N LEU A 22 -0.52 26.52 4.27
CA LEU A 22 0.48 27.56 3.99
C LEU A 22 0.14 28.90 4.66
N ASP A 23 -1.15 29.24 4.80
CA ASP A 23 -1.60 30.42 5.52
C ASP A 23 -1.35 30.26 7.03
N ARG A 24 -1.52 29.04 7.57
CA ARG A 24 -1.23 28.71 8.98
C ARG A 24 0.27 28.74 9.27
N ASP A 25 1.09 28.24 8.35
CA ASP A 25 2.55 28.23 8.48
C ASP A 25 3.23 28.76 7.20
N PRO A 26 3.47 30.07 7.12
CA PRO A 26 4.09 30.70 5.94
C PRO A 26 5.50 30.21 5.62
N TYR A 27 6.22 29.61 6.58
CA TYR A 27 7.56 29.05 6.32
C TYR A 27 7.54 27.84 5.39
N LEU A 28 6.37 27.22 5.19
CA LEU A 28 6.19 26.09 4.27
C LEU A 28 6.03 26.52 2.81
N LYS A 29 5.77 27.80 2.53
CA LYS A 29 5.49 28.31 1.18
C LYS A 29 6.59 28.00 0.15
N PRO A 30 7.90 28.12 0.46
CA PRO A 30 8.97 27.73 -0.46
C PRO A 30 8.94 26.25 -0.87
N TYR A 31 8.22 25.39 -0.11
CA TYR A 31 8.12 23.96 -0.33
C TYR A 31 6.79 23.52 -0.95
N GLU A 32 5.93 24.45 -1.38
CA GLU A 32 4.62 24.14 -1.98
C GLU A 32 4.72 23.09 -3.10
N ASN A 33 5.73 23.24 -3.97
CA ASN A 33 6.01 22.32 -5.06
C ASN A 33 6.24 20.88 -4.58
N GLU A 34 6.88 20.71 -3.43
CA GLU A 34 7.17 19.41 -2.84
C GLU A 34 5.92 18.75 -2.27
N PHE A 35 5.02 19.52 -1.64
CA PHE A 35 3.71 19.01 -1.21
C PHE A 35 2.91 18.47 -2.40
N ARG A 36 2.91 19.20 -3.52
CA ARG A 36 2.22 18.80 -4.75
C ARG A 36 2.81 17.51 -5.34
N LYS A 37 4.15 17.40 -5.43
CA LYS A 37 4.82 16.16 -5.87
C LYS A 37 4.49 14.96 -4.99
N ARG A 38 4.55 15.12 -3.67
CA ARG A 38 4.22 14.05 -2.72
C ARG A 38 2.77 13.61 -2.84
N TYR A 39 1.86 14.57 -3.00
CA TYR A 39 0.45 14.25 -3.18
C TYR A 39 0.18 13.56 -4.51
N ALA A 40 0.91 13.91 -5.58
CA ALA A 40 0.85 13.21 -6.86
C ALA A 40 1.26 11.73 -6.72
N LEU A 41 2.39 11.47 -6.05
CA LEU A 41 2.83 10.11 -5.74
C LEU A 41 1.80 9.37 -4.89
N PHE A 42 1.23 10.02 -3.88
CA PHE A 42 0.16 9.45 -3.07
C PHE A 42 -1.04 9.02 -3.93
N LYS A 43 -1.54 9.88 -4.84
CA LYS A 43 -2.62 9.52 -5.76
C LYS A 43 -2.27 8.31 -6.63
N ASP A 44 -1.04 8.27 -7.19
CA ASP A 44 -0.59 7.11 -7.98
C ASP A 44 -0.59 5.80 -7.18
N TYR A 45 -0.21 5.85 -5.89
CA TYR A 45 -0.26 4.66 -5.04
C TYR A 45 -1.69 4.27 -4.68
N ILE A 46 -2.57 5.23 -4.40
CA ILE A 46 -4.00 4.95 -4.19
C ILE A 46 -4.60 4.28 -5.42
N GLU A 47 -4.38 4.80 -6.62
CA GLU A 47 -4.89 4.18 -7.85
C GLU A 47 -4.33 2.76 -8.08
N LYS A 48 -3.06 2.51 -7.75
CA LYS A 48 -2.48 1.15 -7.81
C LYS A 48 -3.12 0.19 -6.82
N LEU A 49 -3.37 0.65 -5.59
CA LEU A 49 -4.02 -0.15 -4.55
C LEU A 49 -5.47 -0.45 -4.94
N GLU A 50 -6.20 0.54 -5.43
CA GLU A 50 -7.58 0.41 -5.89
C GLU A 50 -7.68 -0.48 -7.14
N GLY A 51 -6.73 -0.38 -8.07
CA GLY A 51 -6.64 -1.28 -9.21
C GLY A 51 -6.29 -2.74 -8.83
N GLY A 52 -5.68 -2.96 -7.66
CA GLY A 52 -5.35 -4.28 -7.12
C GLY A 52 -6.44 -4.85 -6.22
N ASP A 53 -6.42 -4.46 -4.94
CA ASP A 53 -7.32 -4.99 -3.90
C ASP A 53 -8.67 -4.25 -3.83
N GLY A 54 -8.91 -3.28 -4.73
CA GLY A 54 -10.16 -2.53 -4.84
C GLY A 54 -10.20 -1.28 -3.98
N ASN A 55 -9.74 -1.35 -2.73
CA ASN A 55 -9.60 -0.17 -1.86
C ASN A 55 -8.61 -0.44 -0.71
N ILE A 56 -8.28 0.62 0.04
CA ILE A 56 -7.35 0.54 1.17
C ILE A 56 -7.84 -0.36 2.31
N ASP A 57 -9.15 -0.40 2.57
CA ASP A 57 -9.75 -1.26 3.60
C ASP A 57 -9.45 -2.74 3.32
N LYS A 58 -9.74 -3.19 2.09
CA LYS A 58 -9.47 -4.57 1.66
C LYS A 58 -7.98 -4.87 1.62
N PHE A 59 -7.16 -3.94 1.11
CA PHE A 59 -5.70 -4.09 1.08
C PHE A 59 -5.12 -4.28 2.50
N SER A 60 -5.60 -3.49 3.47
CA SER A 60 -5.11 -3.53 4.85
C SER A 60 -5.48 -4.82 5.60
N ARG A 61 -6.46 -5.57 5.10
CA ARG A 61 -6.91 -6.85 5.68
C ARG A 61 -6.16 -8.06 5.10
N GLY A 62 -4.90 -7.87 4.73
CA GLY A 62 -4.02 -8.93 4.26
C GLY A 62 -3.93 -10.13 5.22
N TYR A 63 -4.08 -9.90 6.53
CA TYR A 63 -4.10 -10.96 7.55
C TYR A 63 -5.26 -11.96 7.39
N GLU A 64 -6.35 -11.60 6.70
CA GLU A 64 -7.46 -12.54 6.40
C GLU A 64 -7.06 -13.54 5.29
N LYS A 65 -5.98 -13.25 4.56
CA LYS A 65 -5.51 -14.04 3.41
C LYS A 65 -4.14 -14.67 3.65
N TYR A 66 -3.20 -13.97 4.28
CA TYR A 66 -1.84 -14.42 4.57
C TYR A 66 -1.77 -15.07 5.95
N GLY A 67 -0.74 -15.88 6.17
CA GLY A 67 -0.60 -16.70 7.38
C GLY A 67 -1.33 -18.04 7.27
N ILE A 68 -1.68 -18.62 8.42
CA ILE A 68 -2.29 -19.95 8.52
C ILE A 68 -3.75 -19.81 8.96
N HIS A 69 -4.66 -20.34 8.16
CA HIS A 69 -6.11 -20.27 8.39
C HIS A 69 -6.74 -21.66 8.32
N VAL A 70 -7.61 -21.97 9.29
CA VAL A 70 -8.43 -23.18 9.29
C VAL A 70 -9.80 -22.83 8.70
N ASN A 71 -10.19 -23.51 7.61
CA ASN A 71 -11.45 -23.28 6.93
C ASN A 71 -12.62 -24.02 7.61
N LYS A 72 -13.85 -23.70 7.21
CA LYS A 72 -15.07 -24.32 7.75
C LYS A 72 -15.18 -25.83 7.48
N ASP A 73 -14.51 -26.32 6.45
CA ASP A 73 -14.43 -27.75 6.11
C ASP A 73 -13.23 -28.46 6.78
N ASN A 74 -12.56 -27.79 7.73
CA ASN A 74 -11.33 -28.21 8.41
C ASN A 74 -10.08 -28.31 7.53
N SER A 75 -10.12 -27.85 6.28
CA SER A 75 -8.89 -27.69 5.49
C SER A 75 -8.03 -26.54 6.06
N VAL A 76 -6.70 -26.63 5.90
CA VAL A 76 -5.77 -25.59 6.33
C VAL A 76 -5.16 -24.91 5.10
N VAL A 77 -5.25 -23.59 5.05
CA VAL A 77 -4.55 -22.76 4.05
C VAL A 77 -3.41 -22.03 4.75
N ALA A 78 -2.19 -22.29 4.29
CA ALA A 78 -1.02 -21.50 4.66
C ALA A 78 -0.58 -20.68 3.43
N ARG A 79 -0.49 -19.36 3.58
CA ARG A 79 -0.08 -18.44 2.50
C ARG A 79 1.00 -17.51 2.98
N GLU A 80 2.13 -17.52 2.28
CA GLU A 80 3.29 -16.69 2.57
C GLU A 80 3.80 -16.00 1.29
N TRP A 81 4.37 -14.79 1.42
CA TRP A 81 5.00 -14.12 0.30
C TRP A 81 6.51 -14.39 0.31
N ALA A 82 6.94 -15.35 -0.51
CA ALA A 82 8.35 -15.69 -0.66
C ALA A 82 8.73 -15.87 -2.15
N PRO A 83 8.70 -14.80 -2.96
CA PRO A 83 8.91 -14.89 -4.41
C PRO A 83 10.32 -15.36 -4.81
N GLY A 84 11.30 -15.24 -3.92
CA GLY A 84 12.66 -15.74 -4.13
C GLY A 84 12.91 -17.17 -3.65
N ALA A 85 11.91 -17.85 -3.11
CA ALA A 85 12.08 -19.23 -2.63
C ALA A 85 12.03 -20.22 -3.80
N GLN A 86 12.96 -21.18 -3.82
CA GLN A 86 12.90 -22.32 -4.74
C GLN A 86 11.83 -23.32 -4.29
N GLU A 87 11.72 -23.53 -2.98
CA GLU A 87 10.76 -24.44 -2.35
C GLU A 87 10.26 -23.83 -1.04
N LEU A 88 9.03 -24.19 -0.65
CA LEU A 88 8.37 -23.75 0.58
C LEU A 88 7.82 -24.97 1.32
N PHE A 89 8.04 -24.99 2.63
CA PHE A 89 7.60 -26.06 3.52
C PHE A 89 6.92 -25.45 4.75
N LEU A 90 5.92 -26.15 5.29
CA LEU A 90 5.29 -25.83 6.56
C LEU A 90 5.65 -26.92 7.56
N ALA A 91 6.39 -26.58 8.61
CA ALA A 91 6.87 -27.52 9.62
C ALA A 91 6.65 -26.99 11.04
N GLY A 92 6.50 -27.90 12.00
CA GLY A 92 6.33 -27.58 13.42
C GLY A 92 6.02 -28.83 14.24
N ASP A 93 5.50 -28.67 15.45
CA ASP A 93 5.16 -29.81 16.32
C ASP A 93 4.22 -30.81 15.64
N PHE A 94 3.27 -30.32 14.83
CA PHE A 94 2.32 -31.13 14.07
C PHE A 94 2.99 -32.04 13.02
N SER A 95 4.18 -31.68 12.53
CA SER A 95 4.98 -32.49 11.60
C SER A 95 6.18 -33.15 12.28
N LYS A 96 6.35 -33.00 13.60
CA LYS A 96 7.56 -33.39 14.35
C LYS A 96 8.83 -32.74 13.78
N TYR A 97 8.71 -31.51 13.29
CA TYR A 97 9.78 -30.78 12.59
C TYR A 97 10.36 -31.53 11.38
N LYS A 98 9.53 -32.39 10.75
CA LYS A 98 9.81 -33.01 9.46
C LYS A 98 9.09 -32.28 8.34
#